data_AF-A0A6V7X213-F1
#
_entry.id   AF-A0A6V7X213-F1
#
_cell.length_a   1.000
_cell.length_b   1.000
_cell.length_c   1.000
_cell.angle_alpha   90.00
_cell.angle_beta   90.00
_cell.angle_gamma   90.00
#
_symmetry.space_group_name_H-M   'P 1'
#
loop_
_entity.id
_entity.type
_entity.pdbx_description
1 polymer ?
#
loop_
_entity_poly.entity_id
_entity_poly.type
_entity_poly.pdbx_seq_one_letter_code
_entity_poly.pdbx_strand_id
1 'polypeptide(L)'
;MRYTNYLSKIALTRPIYIFGKIPKYKFCPIFLNQKQTNGILFDKFIIKRNLFTNTTFSQKQKNLNLEELRIISETLNKTLNQVDIGNEVVISLLNDKRSLFKNLLEQNSPHEKGIKNILDKQSLLKYSPRSIEIANGVTKFFKGLSLLLNQKEINIEELEDKLAQICRDNGKMHYQMKVWFQAENWICLENSVIETIIKVNNLEKEKTFFVWQKLMQAVIGWMKQGFAEAEMKSKLN
;
A
#
# COMPACT_ATOMS: atom_id res chain seq x y z
N MET A 1 -43.91 4.75 -2.06
CA MET A 1 -42.92 4.94 -3.16
C MET A 1 -41.60 5.40 -2.53
N ARG A 2 -40.70 4.49 -2.14
CA ARG A 2 -39.48 4.04 -2.85
C ARG A 2 -38.50 5.16 -3.24
N TYR A 3 -37.61 5.54 -2.31
CA TYR A 3 -36.39 6.33 -2.56
C TYR A 3 -35.17 5.86 -1.72
N THR A 4 -35.06 4.57 -1.41
CA THR A 4 -34.00 4.06 -0.50
C THR A 4 -33.04 3.02 -1.09
N ASN A 5 -32.97 2.85 -2.43
CA ASN A 5 -32.21 1.72 -3.01
C ASN A 5 -31.16 2.04 -4.10
N TYR A 6 -30.68 3.29 -4.22
CA TYR A 6 -29.71 3.64 -5.26
C TYR A 6 -28.26 3.86 -4.79
N LEU A 7 -28.00 4.03 -3.50
CA LEU A 7 -26.63 4.27 -2.98
C LEU A 7 -25.92 3.01 -2.46
N SER A 8 -26.66 1.96 -2.12
CA SER A 8 -26.08 0.68 -1.65
C SER A 8 -25.49 -0.20 -2.77
N LYS A 9 -25.76 0.11 -4.05
CA LYS A 9 -25.22 -0.64 -5.21
C LYS A 9 -24.01 0.00 -5.90
N ILE A 10 -23.69 1.26 -5.58
CA ILE A 10 -22.58 1.98 -6.25
C ILE A 10 -21.26 1.83 -5.49
N ALA A 11 -21.28 1.40 -4.22
CA ALA A 11 -20.08 1.32 -3.38
C ALA A 11 -19.19 0.08 -3.60
N LEU A 12 -19.64 -0.95 -4.34
CA LEU A 12 -18.93 -2.24 -4.46
C LEU A 12 -18.63 -2.69 -5.91
N THR A 13 -18.87 -1.84 -6.92
CA THR A 13 -18.76 -2.23 -8.34
C THR A 13 -17.60 -1.59 -9.10
N ARG A 14 -16.72 -0.84 -8.42
CA ARG A 14 -15.55 -0.20 -9.05
C ARG A 14 -14.29 -0.51 -8.25
N PRO A 15 -13.24 -1.10 -8.85
CA PRO A 15 -12.02 -1.40 -8.12
C PRO A 15 -11.42 -0.12 -7.51
N ILE A 16 -10.88 -0.27 -6.31
CA ILE A 16 -10.24 0.78 -5.55
C ILE A 16 -8.74 0.73 -5.90
N TYR A 17 -8.18 1.83 -6.41
CA TYR A 17 -6.88 1.85 -7.08
C TYR A 17 -5.89 2.68 -6.26
N ILE A 18 -4.72 2.13 -5.88
CA ILE A 18 -3.66 2.92 -5.23
C ILE A 18 -2.95 3.87 -6.20
N PHE A 19 -3.00 3.59 -7.50
CA PHE A 19 -2.39 4.41 -8.53
C PHE A 19 -3.46 4.73 -9.58
N GLY A 20 -3.80 6.01 -9.76
CA GLY A 20 -4.77 6.45 -10.76
C GLY A 20 -4.42 5.97 -12.19
N LYS A 21 -5.40 6.02 -13.10
CA LYS A 21 -5.23 5.65 -14.52
C LYS A 21 -4.01 6.35 -15.12
N ILE A 22 -3.03 5.58 -15.61
CA ILE A 22 -1.89 6.09 -16.40
C ILE A 22 -2.27 6.13 -17.88
N PRO A 23 -2.00 7.21 -18.63
CA PRO A 23 -2.07 7.19 -20.10
C PRO A 23 -1.01 6.25 -20.67
N LYS A 24 -1.35 5.50 -21.72
CA LYS A 24 -0.46 4.55 -22.39
C LYS A 24 0.82 5.22 -22.90
N TYR A 25 1.92 5.16 -22.14
CA TYR A 25 3.25 5.49 -22.65
C TYR A 25 4.09 4.22 -22.84
N LYS A 26 4.87 4.20 -23.92
CA LYS A 26 5.66 3.07 -24.39
C LYS A 26 6.68 2.62 -23.34
N PHE A 27 6.73 1.31 -23.16
CA PHE A 27 7.60 0.59 -22.23
C PHE A 27 9.06 0.61 -22.67
N CYS A 28 9.99 0.77 -21.73
CA CYS A 28 11.42 0.51 -21.93
C CYS A 28 11.78 -0.84 -21.25
N PRO A 29 12.22 -1.87 -21.98
CA PRO A 29 12.26 -3.26 -21.50
C PRO A 29 13.53 -3.62 -20.70
N ILE A 30 13.99 -2.77 -19.79
CA ILE A 30 15.30 -2.99 -19.12
C ILE A 30 15.21 -3.86 -17.85
N PHE A 31 14.02 -4.09 -17.28
CA PHE A 31 13.90 -4.75 -15.96
C PHE A 31 13.76 -6.28 -15.93
N LEU A 32 13.84 -6.97 -17.06
CA LEU A 32 13.84 -8.45 -17.04
C LEU A 32 15.21 -9.08 -16.71
N ASN A 33 16.30 -8.31 -16.69
CA ASN A 33 17.67 -8.86 -16.59
C ASN A 33 18.47 -8.55 -15.30
N GLN A 34 17.94 -7.86 -14.30
CA GLN A 34 18.67 -7.63 -13.02
C GLN A 34 18.41 -8.69 -11.95
N LYS A 35 18.17 -9.95 -12.36
CA LYS A 35 17.70 -11.01 -11.45
C LYS A 35 18.78 -11.73 -10.62
N GLN A 36 20.08 -11.39 -10.67
CA GLN A 36 21.09 -12.33 -10.14
C GLN A 36 22.28 -11.82 -9.31
N THR A 37 22.54 -10.52 -9.09
CA THR A 37 23.82 -10.12 -8.46
C THR A 37 23.72 -9.42 -7.10
N ASN A 38 22.55 -8.95 -6.66
CA ASN A 38 22.42 -8.24 -5.38
C ASN A 38 21.95 -9.12 -4.20
N GLY A 39 21.72 -10.42 -4.42
CA GLY A 39 21.24 -11.34 -3.37
C GLY A 39 22.23 -11.54 -2.21
N ILE A 40 23.54 -11.50 -2.48
CA ILE A 40 24.58 -11.93 -1.51
C ILE A 40 24.91 -10.84 -0.49
N LEU A 41 24.83 -9.56 -0.86
CA LEU A 41 25.03 -8.44 0.08
C LEU A 41 23.79 -8.18 0.96
N PHE A 42 22.61 -8.57 0.47
CA PHE A 42 21.35 -8.38 1.19
C PHE A 42 21.17 -9.37 2.34
N ASP A 43 21.71 -10.59 2.22
CA ASP A 43 21.71 -11.57 3.31
C ASP A 43 22.36 -11.01 4.57
N LYS A 44 23.47 -10.26 4.47
CA LYS A 44 24.15 -9.70 5.65
C LYS A 44 23.42 -8.55 6.34
N PHE A 45 22.68 -7.73 5.60
CA PHE A 45 21.89 -6.61 6.18
C PHE A 45 20.56 -7.10 6.76
N ILE A 46 19.97 -8.12 6.14
CA ILE A 46 18.82 -8.86 6.69
C ILE A 46 19.23 -9.62 7.97
N ILE A 47 20.40 -10.27 8.02
CA ILE A 47 20.88 -10.99 9.22
C ILE A 47 20.96 -10.07 10.46
N LYS A 48 21.31 -8.78 10.31
CA LYS A 48 21.37 -7.86 11.46
C LYS A 48 20.00 -7.40 11.99
N ARG A 49 18.95 -7.38 11.16
CA ARG A 49 17.56 -7.13 11.61
C ARG A 49 16.81 -8.42 12.00
N ASN A 50 17.23 -9.56 11.44
CA ASN A 50 16.65 -10.88 11.71
C ASN A 50 17.06 -11.48 13.05
N LEU A 51 18.02 -10.89 13.79
CA LEU A 51 18.25 -11.25 15.19
C LEU A 51 17.01 -11.00 16.08
N PHE A 52 16.02 -10.23 15.62
CA PHE A 52 14.74 -10.04 16.30
C PHE A 52 13.51 -10.62 15.60
N THR A 53 13.64 -11.21 14.41
CA THR A 53 12.54 -11.89 13.71
C THR A 53 13.07 -13.07 12.90
N ASN A 54 13.62 -14.07 13.59
CA ASN A 54 13.59 -15.41 13.05
C ASN A 54 12.12 -15.83 13.00
N THR A 55 11.53 -15.74 11.82
CA THR A 55 10.68 -16.80 11.32
C THR A 55 10.57 -16.73 9.80
N THR A 56 10.99 -17.84 9.22
CA THR A 56 10.78 -18.29 7.86
C THR A 56 9.50 -17.75 7.23
N PHE A 57 9.59 -17.37 5.95
CA PHE A 57 8.51 -16.90 5.07
C PHE A 57 7.45 -18.00 4.75
N SER A 58 7.18 -18.88 5.73
CA SER A 58 6.25 -20.00 5.74
C SER A 58 5.65 -20.24 7.13
N GLN A 59 5.47 -19.19 7.95
CA GLN A 59 4.62 -19.29 9.13
C GLN A 59 3.26 -18.68 8.84
N LYS A 60 2.21 -19.48 9.11
CA LYS A 60 0.81 -19.06 9.18
C LYS A 60 0.74 -17.62 9.67
N GLN A 61 0.40 -16.70 8.77
CA GLN A 61 0.05 -15.34 9.12
C GLN A 61 -1.05 -15.47 10.17
N LYS A 62 -0.79 -15.12 11.43
CA LYS A 62 -1.84 -15.17 12.46
C LYS A 62 -2.91 -14.18 12.02
N ASN A 63 -4.09 -14.69 11.66
CA ASN A 63 -5.22 -13.87 11.26
C ASN A 63 -5.48 -12.79 12.32
N LEU A 64 -5.85 -11.60 11.87
CA LEU A 64 -6.24 -10.51 12.76
C LEU A 64 -7.45 -10.97 13.58
N ASN A 65 -7.39 -10.83 14.90
CA ASN A 65 -8.55 -11.15 15.74
C ASN A 65 -9.54 -9.96 15.80
N LEU A 66 -10.72 -10.19 16.38
CA LEU A 66 -11.78 -9.17 16.47
C LEU A 66 -11.34 -7.88 17.17
N GLU A 67 -10.54 -7.98 18.23
CA GLU A 67 -10.04 -6.81 18.97
C GLU A 67 -9.00 -6.04 18.15
N GLU A 68 -8.12 -6.74 17.44
CA GLU A 68 -7.16 -6.13 16.51
C GLU A 68 -7.87 -5.41 15.37
N LEU A 69 -8.92 -6.01 14.79
CA LEU A 69 -9.74 -5.39 13.76
C LEU A 69 -10.48 -4.15 14.28
N ARG A 70 -10.97 -4.17 15.52
CA ARG A 70 -11.59 -3.01 16.17
C ARG A 70 -10.59 -1.86 16.29
N ILE A 71 -9.38 -2.13 16.80
CA ILE A 71 -8.30 -1.14 16.90
C ILE A 71 -7.97 -0.56 15.52
N ILE A 72 -7.81 -1.40 14.50
CA ILE A 72 -7.53 -0.94 13.13
C ILE A 72 -8.65 -0.03 12.63
N SER A 73 -9.91 -0.46 12.77
CA SER A 73 -11.06 0.29 12.28
C SER A 73 -11.16 1.68 12.94
N GLU A 74 -11.07 1.74 14.27
CA GLU A 74 -11.15 2.98 15.04
C GLU A 74 -10.02 3.95 14.68
N THR A 75 -8.78 3.46 14.68
CA THR A 75 -7.60 4.29 14.42
C THR A 75 -7.51 4.75 12.97
N LEU A 76 -7.92 3.90 12.02
CA LEU A 76 -7.99 4.26 10.60
C LEU A 76 -9.05 5.33 10.35
N ASN A 77 -10.26 5.15 10.90
CA ASN A 77 -11.35 6.11 10.76
C ASN A 77 -10.95 7.48 11.30
N LYS A 78 -10.37 7.51 12.51
CA LYS A 78 -9.89 8.75 13.11
C LYS A 78 -8.80 9.40 12.25
N THR A 79 -7.84 8.64 11.73
CA THR A 79 -6.79 9.19 10.84
C THR A 79 -7.39 9.76 9.55
N LEU A 80 -8.28 9.03 8.87
CA LEU A 80 -8.91 9.48 7.62
C LEU A 80 -9.75 10.76 7.79
N ASN A 81 -10.25 11.02 9.00
CA ASN A 81 -11.00 12.23 9.32
C ASN A 81 -10.11 13.44 9.67
N GLN A 82 -8.84 13.21 10.02
CA GLN A 82 -7.93 14.26 10.48
C GLN A 82 -6.90 14.66 9.42
N VAL A 83 -6.43 13.71 8.61
CA VAL A 83 -5.38 13.94 7.61
C VAL A 83 -5.68 13.27 6.28
N ASP A 84 -5.02 13.77 5.23
CA ASP A 84 -4.97 13.09 3.94
C ASP A 84 -3.84 12.05 3.95
N ILE A 85 -4.16 10.83 4.42
CA ILE A 85 -3.19 9.75 4.66
C ILE A 85 -2.28 9.49 3.46
N GLY A 86 -2.80 9.61 2.24
CA GLY A 86 -2.04 9.43 1.02
C GLY A 86 -0.95 10.48 0.82
N ASN A 87 -1.22 11.75 1.17
CA ASN A 87 -0.17 12.78 1.11
C ASN A 87 0.90 12.52 2.18
N GLU A 88 0.50 12.22 3.42
CA GLU A 88 1.44 11.92 4.51
C GLU A 88 2.38 10.76 4.12
N VAL A 89 1.82 9.67 3.61
CA VAL A 89 2.57 8.50 3.14
C VAL A 89 3.51 8.85 1.99
N VAL A 90 3.01 9.53 0.95
CA VAL A 90 3.82 9.86 -0.23
C VAL A 90 4.94 10.85 0.11
N ILE A 91 4.66 11.85 0.96
CA ILE A 91 5.65 12.79 1.46
C ILE A 91 6.73 12.04 2.26
N SER A 92 6.33 11.13 3.14
CA SER A 92 7.27 10.29 3.89
C SER A 92 8.15 9.45 2.95
N LEU A 93 7.57 8.84 1.92
CA LEU A 93 8.31 8.03 0.94
C LEU A 93 9.30 8.84 0.10
N LEU A 94 8.96 10.08 -0.24
CA LEU A 94 9.83 10.98 -1.01
C LEU A 94 11.03 11.48 -0.20
N ASN A 95 10.88 11.57 1.13
CA ASN A 95 11.92 12.08 2.03
C ASN A 95 12.73 10.96 2.73
N ASP A 96 12.26 9.72 2.74
CA ASP A 96 13.01 8.59 3.31
C ASP A 96 14.17 8.20 2.38
N LYS A 97 15.40 8.41 2.83
CA LYS A 97 16.63 8.09 2.08
C LYS A 97 16.78 6.60 1.75
N ARG A 98 16.07 5.72 2.46
CA ARG A 98 16.05 4.27 2.22
C ARG A 98 15.02 3.89 1.15
N SER A 99 14.06 4.77 0.87
CA SER A 99 13.03 4.56 -0.14
C SER A 99 13.61 4.80 -1.53
N LEU A 100 13.33 3.88 -2.44
CA LEU A 100 13.60 4.01 -3.88
C LEU A 100 12.40 4.59 -4.63
N PHE A 101 11.39 5.09 -3.91
CA PHE A 101 10.16 5.61 -4.49
C PHE A 101 10.41 6.79 -5.44
N LYS A 102 11.32 7.70 -5.06
CA LYS A 102 11.72 8.81 -5.93
C LYS A 102 12.29 8.32 -7.26
N ASN A 103 13.21 7.35 -7.22
CA ASN A 103 13.79 6.76 -8.42
C ASN A 103 12.72 6.10 -9.31
N LEU A 104 11.75 5.42 -8.69
CA LEU A 104 10.62 4.81 -9.40
C LEU A 104 9.77 5.86 -10.11
N LEU A 105 9.52 7.02 -9.48
CA LEU A 105 8.78 8.13 -10.10
C LEU A 105 9.54 8.72 -11.29
N GLU A 106 10.82 9.03 -11.12
CA GLU A 106 11.65 9.64 -12.17
C GLU A 106 11.77 8.75 -13.42
N GLN A 107 11.75 7.42 -13.24
CA GLN A 107 11.77 6.46 -14.34
C GLN A 107 10.44 6.42 -15.12
N ASN A 108 9.32 6.67 -14.45
CA ASN A 108 7.99 6.56 -15.05
C ASN A 108 7.38 7.92 -15.43
N SER A 109 8.00 9.02 -15.00
CA SER A 109 7.60 10.39 -15.33
C SER A 109 8.83 11.30 -15.38
N PRO A 110 9.32 11.65 -16.60
CA PRO A 110 10.49 12.54 -16.74
C PRO A 110 10.32 13.92 -16.10
N HIS A 111 9.08 14.37 -15.91
CA HIS A 111 8.75 15.64 -15.26
C HIS A 111 9.03 15.66 -13.75
N GLU A 112 9.24 14.49 -13.14
CA GLU A 112 9.51 14.33 -11.71
C GLU A 112 11.03 14.35 -11.40
N LYS A 113 11.89 14.56 -12.41
CA LYS A 113 13.34 14.58 -12.23
C LYS A 113 13.79 15.70 -11.30
N GLY A 114 14.59 15.35 -10.30
CA GLY A 114 15.29 16.33 -9.46
C GLY A 114 14.42 16.91 -8.35
N ILE A 115 13.28 16.29 -8.02
CA ILE A 115 12.46 16.66 -6.85
C ILE A 115 13.32 16.63 -5.58
N LYS A 116 13.37 17.73 -4.84
CA LYS A 116 14.07 17.80 -3.55
C LYS A 116 13.11 18.28 -2.47
N ASN A 117 13.14 17.60 -1.33
CA ASN A 117 12.50 17.97 -0.07
C ASN A 117 11.05 18.46 -0.21
N ILE A 118 10.10 17.53 -0.35
CA ILE A 118 8.68 17.85 -0.29
C ILE A 118 8.26 17.86 1.18
N LEU A 119 7.93 19.01 1.75
CA LEU A 119 7.60 19.10 3.18
C LEU A 119 6.10 18.98 3.47
N ASP A 120 5.26 19.34 2.49
CA ASP A 120 3.82 19.44 2.66
C ASP A 120 3.06 19.18 1.35
N LYS A 121 1.73 19.15 1.45
CA LYS A 121 0.81 18.96 0.33
C LYS A 121 0.95 20.04 -0.74
N GLN A 122 1.23 21.29 -0.37
CA GLN A 122 1.33 22.40 -1.33
C GLN A 122 2.58 22.24 -2.21
N SER A 123 3.69 21.86 -1.57
CA SER A 123 4.95 21.53 -2.23
C SER A 123 4.80 20.30 -3.12
N LEU A 124 4.05 19.28 -2.67
CA LEU A 124 3.73 18.10 -3.47
C LEU A 124 2.96 18.47 -4.74
N LEU A 125 1.94 19.34 -4.63
CA LEU A 125 1.15 19.82 -5.77
C LEU A 125 1.99 20.63 -6.76
N LYS A 126 2.88 21.48 -6.25
CA LYS A 126 3.70 22.39 -7.07
C LYS A 126 4.81 21.65 -7.82
N TYR A 127 5.47 20.70 -7.16
CA TYR A 127 6.71 20.10 -7.67
C TYR A 127 6.55 18.66 -8.13
N SER A 128 5.44 17.99 -7.80
CA SER A 128 5.24 16.57 -8.07
C SER A 128 3.77 16.21 -8.35
N PRO A 129 3.18 16.70 -9.47
CA PRO A 129 1.78 16.42 -9.81
C PRO A 129 1.48 14.92 -9.89
N ARG A 130 2.43 14.10 -10.33
CA ARG A 130 2.23 12.64 -10.38
C ARG A 130 2.11 12.04 -8.98
N SER A 131 2.88 12.54 -8.02
CA SER A 131 2.81 12.06 -6.64
C SER A 131 1.48 12.41 -5.97
N ILE A 132 0.81 13.49 -6.39
CA ILE A 132 -0.57 13.78 -5.95
C ILE A 132 -1.55 12.71 -6.44
N GLU A 133 -1.44 12.25 -7.68
CA GLU A 133 -2.32 11.20 -8.20
C GLU A 133 -2.13 9.88 -7.45
N ILE A 134 -0.89 9.59 -7.05
CA ILE A 134 -0.55 8.43 -6.24
C ILE A 134 -1.10 8.59 -4.82
N ALA A 135 -0.89 9.75 -4.19
CA ALA A 135 -1.44 10.06 -2.88
C ALA A 135 -2.98 9.90 -2.87
N ASN A 136 -3.67 10.41 -3.89
CA ASN A 136 -5.11 10.25 -4.04
C ASN A 136 -5.53 8.78 -4.11
N GLY A 137 -4.78 7.94 -4.83
CA GLY A 137 -5.04 6.52 -4.89
C GLY A 137 -4.79 5.80 -3.56
N VAL A 138 -3.69 6.12 -2.86
CA VAL A 138 -3.42 5.63 -1.49
C VAL A 138 -4.58 5.99 -0.55
N THR A 139 -5.02 7.25 -0.55
CA THR A 139 -6.17 7.69 0.25
C THR A 139 -7.44 6.94 -0.14
N LYS A 140 -7.70 6.74 -1.43
CA LYS A 140 -8.86 5.97 -1.89
C LYS A 140 -8.83 4.52 -1.40
N PHE A 141 -7.65 3.90 -1.42
CA PHE A 141 -7.44 2.55 -0.91
C PHE A 141 -7.77 2.43 0.57
N PHE A 142 -7.19 3.29 1.40
CA PHE A 142 -7.46 3.28 2.84
C PHE A 142 -8.91 3.64 3.18
N LYS A 143 -9.55 4.54 2.41
CA LYS A 143 -11.01 4.76 2.53
C LYS A 143 -11.81 3.51 2.20
N GLY A 144 -11.41 2.77 1.17
CA GLY A 144 -12.01 1.47 0.82
C GLY A 144 -11.88 0.44 1.94
N LEU A 145 -10.70 0.31 2.53
CA LEU A 145 -10.46 -0.56 3.67
C LEU A 145 -11.32 -0.15 4.88
N SER A 146 -11.34 1.13 5.22
CA SER A 146 -12.20 1.67 6.29
C SER A 146 -13.67 1.34 6.03
N LEU A 147 -14.19 1.54 4.81
CA LEU A 147 -15.58 1.20 4.51
C LEU A 147 -15.89 -0.28 4.74
N LEU A 148 -15.00 -1.20 4.36
CA LEU A 148 -15.17 -2.64 4.63
C LEU A 148 -15.11 -2.96 6.12
N LEU A 149 -14.12 -2.42 6.84
CA LEU A 149 -13.94 -2.65 8.28
C LEU A 149 -15.12 -2.15 9.13
N ASN A 150 -15.92 -1.22 8.60
CA ASN A 150 -17.10 -0.66 9.26
C ASN A 150 -18.42 -1.25 8.76
N GLN A 151 -18.40 -2.26 7.87
CA GLN A 151 -19.62 -2.94 7.47
C GLN A 151 -20.21 -3.69 8.65
N LYS A 152 -21.48 -3.41 8.96
CA LYS A 152 -22.25 -4.20 9.93
C LYS A 152 -22.56 -5.57 9.33
N GLU A 153 -22.66 -6.59 10.19
CA GLU A 153 -23.14 -7.94 9.82
C GLU A 153 -22.20 -8.79 8.95
N ILE A 154 -20.99 -8.31 8.65
CA ILE A 154 -19.96 -9.15 8.00
C ILE A 154 -19.25 -10.00 9.06
N ASN A 155 -19.14 -11.31 8.83
CA ASN A 155 -18.32 -12.16 9.69
C ASN A 155 -16.83 -11.99 9.35
N ILE A 156 -15.96 -12.47 10.25
CA ILE A 156 -14.52 -12.23 10.15
C ILE A 156 -13.88 -12.88 8.92
N GLU A 157 -14.34 -14.07 8.52
CA GLU A 157 -13.82 -14.81 7.38
C GLU A 157 -14.17 -14.10 6.07
N GLU A 158 -15.43 -13.69 5.92
CA GLU A 158 -15.90 -12.93 4.76
C GLU A 158 -15.21 -11.56 4.67
N LEU A 159 -14.96 -10.90 5.80
CA LEU A 159 -14.22 -9.65 5.86
C LEU A 159 -12.77 -9.83 5.38
N GLU A 160 -12.08 -10.87 5.87
CA GLU A 160 -10.72 -11.19 5.46
C GLU A 160 -10.64 -11.48 3.96
N ASP A 161 -11.57 -12.27 3.42
CA ASP A 161 -11.65 -12.56 1.99
C ASP A 161 -11.85 -11.30 1.15
N LYS A 162 -12.73 -10.38 1.57
CA LYS A 162 -12.95 -9.11 0.86
C LYS A 162 -11.73 -8.19 0.95
N LEU A 163 -11.06 -8.12 2.10
CA LEU A 163 -9.82 -7.36 2.25
C LEU A 163 -8.72 -7.92 1.33
N ALA A 164 -8.54 -9.24 1.34
CA ALA A 164 -7.60 -9.93 0.46
C ALA A 164 -7.92 -9.68 -1.02
N GLN A 165 -9.19 -9.72 -1.39
CA GLN A 165 -9.62 -9.49 -2.77
C GLN A 165 -9.29 -8.08 -3.25
N ILE A 166 -9.59 -7.03 -2.47
CA ILE A 166 -9.23 -5.65 -2.83
C ILE A 166 -7.71 -5.50 -3.00
N CYS A 167 -6.93 -6.12 -2.11
CA CYS A 167 -5.47 -6.08 -2.18
C CYS A 167 -4.94 -6.83 -3.41
N ARG A 168 -5.49 -8.01 -3.72
CA ARG A 168 -5.12 -8.78 -4.93
C ARG A 168 -5.46 -8.01 -6.20
N ASP A 169 -6.63 -7.40 -6.30
CA ASP A 169 -7.04 -6.64 -7.49
C ASP A 169 -6.12 -5.43 -7.71
N ASN A 170 -5.71 -4.80 -6.63
CA ASN A 170 -4.71 -3.74 -6.68
C ASN A 170 -3.34 -4.27 -7.14
N GLY A 171 -2.88 -5.42 -6.63
CA GLY A 171 -1.67 -6.10 -7.11
C GLY A 171 -1.72 -6.44 -8.61
N LYS A 172 -2.85 -6.95 -9.11
CA LYS A 172 -3.08 -7.23 -10.53
C LYS A 172 -2.95 -5.95 -11.37
N MET A 173 -3.49 -4.84 -10.88
CA MET A 173 -3.37 -3.56 -11.56
C MET A 173 -1.92 -3.09 -11.64
N HIS A 174 -1.14 -3.22 -10.56
CA HIS A 174 0.29 -2.91 -10.58
C HIS A 174 1.05 -3.68 -11.67
N TYR A 175 0.71 -4.96 -11.86
CA TYR A 175 1.25 -5.76 -12.95
C TYR A 175 0.88 -5.19 -14.32
N GLN A 176 -0.40 -4.86 -14.54
CA GLN A 176 -0.88 -4.29 -15.80
C GLN A 176 -0.24 -2.94 -16.12
N MET A 177 0.01 -2.13 -15.09
CA MET A 177 0.69 -0.84 -15.18
C MET A 177 2.20 -1.00 -15.35
N LYS A 178 2.73 -2.23 -15.19
CA LYS A 178 4.15 -2.58 -15.22
C LYS A 178 4.97 -1.78 -14.21
N VAL A 179 4.38 -1.55 -13.04
CA VAL A 179 5.00 -0.84 -11.92
C VAL A 179 5.01 -1.77 -10.72
N TRP A 180 6.21 -2.06 -10.21
CA TRP A 180 6.37 -2.89 -9.03
C TRP A 180 7.29 -2.22 -8.01
N PHE A 181 6.93 -2.33 -6.74
CA PHE A 181 7.75 -1.85 -5.64
C PHE A 181 8.85 -2.87 -5.32
N GLN A 182 10.06 -2.38 -5.19
CA GLN A 182 11.16 -3.14 -4.60
C GLN A 182 10.94 -3.33 -3.09
N ALA A 183 11.71 -4.24 -2.48
CA ALA A 183 11.53 -4.59 -1.07
C ALA A 183 11.67 -3.37 -0.14
N GLU A 184 12.62 -2.48 -0.45
CA GLU A 184 12.90 -1.24 0.25
C GLU A 184 11.67 -0.31 0.24
N ASN A 185 10.98 -0.20 -0.90
CA ASN A 185 9.78 0.62 -1.02
C ASN A 185 8.62 0.05 -0.18
N TRP A 186 8.47 -1.27 -0.12
CA TRP A 186 7.45 -1.91 0.70
C TRP A 186 7.69 -1.67 2.20
N ILE A 187 8.94 -1.77 2.65
CA ILE A 187 9.31 -1.51 4.05
C ILE A 187 9.07 -0.04 4.40
N CYS A 188 9.45 0.90 3.52
CA CYS A 188 9.21 2.32 3.76
C CYS A 188 7.72 2.66 3.74
N LEU A 189 6.93 2.02 2.85
CA LEU A 189 5.48 2.18 2.80
C LEU A 189 4.83 1.70 4.10
N GLU A 190 5.14 0.49 4.55
CA GLU A 190 4.64 -0.06 5.83
C GLU A 190 4.92 0.92 6.98
N ASN A 191 6.18 1.35 7.14
CA ASN A 191 6.56 2.27 8.20
C ASN A 191 5.82 3.61 8.09
N SER A 192 5.74 4.19 6.89
CA SER A 192 5.08 5.49 6.69
C SER A 192 3.60 5.46 7.06
N VAL A 193 2.90 4.36 6.76
CA VAL A 193 1.49 4.18 7.14
C VAL A 193 1.38 4.07 8.66
N ILE A 194 2.16 3.19 9.29
CA ILE A 194 2.09 2.96 10.73
C ILE A 194 2.45 4.22 11.51
N GLU A 195 3.51 4.93 11.12
CA GLU A 195 3.93 6.18 11.76
C GLU A 195 2.86 7.27 11.62
N THR A 196 2.20 7.37 10.45
CA THR A 196 1.09 8.30 10.24
C THR A 196 -0.08 7.99 11.18
N ILE A 197 -0.47 6.71 11.27
CA ILE A 197 -1.55 6.28 12.18
C ILE A 197 -1.22 6.62 13.64
N ILE A 198 -0.03 6.25 14.12
CA ILE A 198 0.39 6.47 15.50
C ILE A 198 0.43 7.97 15.83
N LYS A 199 1.05 8.78 14.94
CA LYS A 199 1.18 10.23 15.11
C LYS A 199 -0.19 10.91 15.23
N VAL A 200 -1.13 10.58 14.35
CA VAL A 200 -2.44 11.23 14.30
C VAL A 200 -3.33 10.80 15.47
N ASN A 201 -3.19 9.56 15.93
CA ASN A 201 -4.02 9.06 17.01
C ASN A 201 -3.45 9.32 18.42
N ASN A 202 -2.22 9.83 18.56
CA ASN A 202 -1.50 10.01 19.82
C ASN A 202 -1.43 8.72 20.65
N LEU A 203 -1.08 7.60 20.00
CA LEU A 203 -1.14 6.28 20.61
C LEU A 203 0.20 5.82 21.21
N GLU A 204 0.11 4.93 22.20
CA GLU A 204 1.26 4.16 22.65
C GLU A 204 1.82 3.32 21.50
N LYS A 205 3.12 3.49 21.25
CA LYS A 205 3.75 3.01 20.01
C LYS A 205 3.68 1.49 19.88
N GLU A 206 3.90 0.73 20.95
CA GLU A 206 4.14 -0.72 20.84
C GLU A 206 2.93 -1.53 20.39
N LYS A 207 1.79 -1.40 21.08
CA LYS A 207 0.58 -2.20 20.76
C LYS A 207 0.02 -1.84 19.39
N THR A 208 -0.15 -0.55 19.10
CA THR A 208 -0.67 -0.10 17.81
C THR A 208 0.27 -0.46 16.67
N PHE A 209 1.58 -0.34 16.86
CA PHE A 209 2.56 -0.72 15.84
C PHE A 209 2.42 -2.19 15.46
N PHE A 210 2.34 -3.10 16.44
CA PHE A 210 2.26 -4.53 16.15
C PHE A 210 0.97 -4.91 15.40
N VAL A 211 -0.17 -4.35 15.81
CA VAL A 211 -1.46 -4.61 15.15
C VAL A 211 -1.47 -4.09 13.72
N TRP A 212 -0.98 -2.87 13.49
CA TRP A 212 -0.92 -2.30 12.15
C TRP A 212 0.14 -2.94 11.27
N GLN A 213 1.26 -3.38 11.84
CA GLN A 213 2.27 -4.16 11.13
C GLN A 213 1.68 -5.47 10.59
N LYS A 214 0.90 -6.20 11.40
CA LYS A 214 0.21 -7.41 10.93
C LYS A 214 -0.69 -7.13 9.72
N LEU A 215 -1.53 -6.09 9.80
CA LEU A 215 -2.40 -5.70 8.69
C LEU A 215 -1.59 -5.34 7.44
N MET A 216 -0.56 -4.50 7.58
CA MET A 216 0.24 -4.06 6.44
C MET A 216 0.99 -5.23 5.79
N GLN A 217 1.51 -6.17 6.57
CA GLN A 217 2.10 -7.40 6.05
C GLN A 217 1.09 -8.26 5.29
N ALA A 218 -0.15 -8.37 5.78
CA ALA A 218 -1.23 -9.05 5.07
C ALA A 218 -1.58 -8.36 3.75
N VAL A 219 -1.76 -7.04 3.77
CA VAL A 219 -2.00 -6.21 2.57
C VAL A 219 -0.90 -6.42 1.53
N ILE A 220 0.37 -6.31 1.92
CA ILE A 220 1.52 -6.51 1.02
C ILE A 220 1.55 -7.95 0.48
N GLY A 221 1.26 -8.94 1.32
CA GLY A 221 1.16 -10.35 0.92
C GLY A 221 0.10 -10.58 -0.15
N TRP A 222 -1.12 -10.10 0.08
CA TRP A 222 -2.22 -10.21 -0.88
C TRP A 222 -1.96 -9.42 -2.17
N MET A 223 -1.34 -8.23 -2.09
CA MET A 223 -0.93 -7.49 -3.29
C MET A 223 0.11 -8.27 -4.12
N LYS A 224 1.12 -8.87 -3.47
CA LYS A 224 2.11 -9.73 -4.13
C LYS A 224 1.45 -10.92 -4.82
N GLN A 225 0.50 -11.57 -4.14
CA GLN A 225 -0.26 -12.67 -4.72
C GLN A 225 -1.02 -12.23 -5.97
N GLY A 226 -1.76 -11.11 -5.91
CA GLY A 226 -2.49 -10.60 -7.06
C GLY A 226 -1.59 -10.26 -8.24
N PHE A 227 -0.43 -9.65 -7.99
CA PHE A 227 0.56 -9.38 -9.03
C PHE A 227 1.06 -10.67 -9.71
N ALA A 228 1.42 -11.69 -8.92
CA ALA A 228 1.89 -12.97 -9.43
C ALA A 228 0.81 -13.72 -10.23
N GLU A 229 -0.44 -13.70 -9.77
CA GLU A 229 -1.59 -14.27 -10.50
C GLU A 229 -1.75 -13.63 -11.89
N ALA A 230 -1.64 -12.30 -11.99
CA ALA A 230 -1.70 -11.60 -13.27
C ALA A 230 -0.51 -11.94 -14.18
N GLU A 231 0.69 -12.02 -13.61
CA GLU A 231 1.89 -12.43 -14.36
C GLU A 231 1.74 -13.84 -14.94
N MET A 232 1.35 -14.83 -14.12
CA MET A 232 1.14 -16.20 -14.59
C MET A 232 0.09 -16.26 -15.70
N LYS A 233 -1.05 -15.58 -15.54
CA LYS A 233 -2.12 -15.55 -16.54
C LYS A 233 -1.65 -14.95 -17.87
N SER A 234 -0.77 -13.96 -17.84
CA SER A 234 -0.23 -13.33 -19.05
C SER A 234 0.74 -14.21 -19.84
N LYS A 235 1.37 -15.20 -19.19
CA LYS A 235 2.30 -16.14 -19.84
C LYS A 235 1.59 -17.33 -20.50
N LEU A 236 0.33 -17.56 -20.14
CA LEU A 236 -0.50 -18.62 -20.69
C LEU A 236 -1.30 -18.19 -21.92
N ASN A 237 -1.37 -16.88 -22.20
CA ASN A 237 -2.04 -16.29 -23.37
C ASN A 237 -1.00 -15.75 -24.34
#